data_AF-T1BC21-F1
#
_entry.id   AF-T1BC21-F1
#
_cell.length_a   1.000
_cell.length_b   1.000
_cell.length_c   1.000
_cell.angle_alpha   90.00
_cell.angle_beta   90.00
_cell.angle_gamma   90.00
#
_symmetry.space_group_name_H-M   'P 1'
#
loop_
_entity.id
_entity.type
_entity.pdbx_description
1 polymer ?
#
loop_
_entity_poly.entity_id
_entity_poly.type
_entity_poly.pdbx_seq_one_letter_code
_entity_poly.pdbx_strand_id
1 'polypeptide(L)'
;AVSLLVQSDLSGLQLLHRGKVRDVYALDAERLLIVATDRLSAFDVVLPDPIPGKGELLTQLSNFWFAHTAALMPNHLTGVAVTSVLPTGVDATL
;
A
#
# COMPACT_ATOMS: atom_id res chain seq x y z
N ALA A 1 13.88 0.43 -14.50
CA ALA A 1 13.18 -0.86 -14.49
C ALA A 1 12.11 -0.77 -13.43
N VAL A 2 10.92 -1.34 -13.64
CA VAL A 2 9.86 -1.35 -12.62
C VAL A 2 10.35 -2.21 -11.45
N SER A 3 10.37 -1.63 -10.25
CA SER A 3 10.72 -2.33 -9.01
C SER A 3 9.64 -3.39 -8.71
N LEU A 4 10.05 -4.58 -8.27
CA LEU A 4 9.14 -5.63 -7.88
C LEU A 4 8.99 -5.65 -6.36
N LEU A 5 7.80 -5.34 -5.85
CA LEU A 5 7.53 -5.30 -4.42
C LEU A 5 6.68 -6.50 -3.98
N VAL A 6 7.31 -7.61 -3.61
CA VAL A 6 6.59 -8.79 -3.06
C VAL A 6 6.21 -8.59 -1.61
N GLN A 7 7.07 -7.94 -0.83
CA GLN A 7 6.88 -7.71 0.60
C GLN A 7 7.57 -6.41 0.97
N SER A 8 6.91 -5.56 1.76
CA SER A 8 7.55 -4.38 2.31
C SER A 8 8.26 -4.70 3.61
N ASP A 9 9.37 -4.03 3.84
CA ASP A 9 10.09 -4.03 5.12
C ASP A 9 10.39 -2.57 5.49
N LEU A 10 9.60 -2.05 6.43
CA LEU A 10 9.67 -0.66 6.88
C LEU A 10 10.12 -0.64 8.33
N SER A 11 11.42 -0.82 8.53
CA SER A 11 12.04 -0.82 9.85
C SER A 11 11.68 0.46 10.62
N GLY A 12 11.16 0.31 11.83
CA GLY A 12 10.71 1.43 12.66
C GLY A 12 9.20 1.66 12.65
N LEU A 13 8.45 0.99 11.76
CA LEU A 13 6.99 0.93 11.83
C LEU A 13 6.53 -0.43 12.35
N GLN A 14 5.48 -0.44 13.17
CA GLN A 14 4.86 -1.68 13.64
C GLN A 14 4.04 -2.29 12.51
N LEU A 15 4.46 -3.46 12.00
CA LEU A 15 3.64 -4.26 11.10
C LEU A 15 2.45 -4.83 11.89
N LEU A 16 1.23 -4.48 11.47
CA LEU A 16 0.01 -4.98 12.08
C LEU A 16 -0.48 -6.26 11.41
N HIS A 17 -0.47 -6.27 10.07
CA HIS A 17 -1.03 -7.37 9.30
C HIS A 17 -0.41 -7.46 7.91
N ARG A 18 -0.18 -8.70 7.46
CA ARG A 18 0.15 -9.02 6.09
C ARG A 18 -1.01 -9.81 5.49
N GLY A 19 -1.79 -9.15 4.64
CA GLY A 19 -2.84 -9.78 3.87
C GLY A 19 -2.31 -10.41 2.58
N LYS A 20 -3.21 -10.97 1.78
CA LYS A 20 -2.87 -11.59 0.49
C LYS A 20 -2.04 -10.65 -0.41
N VAL A 21 -2.45 -9.38 -0.48
CA VAL A 21 -1.88 -8.40 -1.44
C VAL A 21 -1.45 -7.07 -0.81
N ARG A 22 -1.67 -6.87 0.50
CA ARG A 22 -1.32 -5.63 1.21
C ARG A 22 -0.56 -5.93 2.49
N ASP A 23 0.43 -5.10 2.78
CA ASP A 23 1.10 -5.04 4.07
C ASP A 23 0.59 -3.78 4.79
N VAL A 24 0.22 -3.89 6.07
CA VAL A 24 -0.41 -2.80 6.84
C VAL A 24 0.41 -2.51 8.09
N TYR A 25 0.83 -1.26 8.23
CA TYR A 25 1.62 -0.77 9.36
C TYR A 25 0.83 0.25 10.17
N ALA A 26 1.05 0.27 11.49
CA ALA A 26 0.61 1.38 12.32
C ALA A 26 1.56 2.57 12.14
N LEU A 27 0.99 3.75 11.93
CA LEU A 27 1.72 5.02 12.08
C LEU A 27 1.56 5.53 13.52
N ASP A 28 0.35 5.41 14.07
CA ASP A 28 -0.02 5.67 15.46
C ASP A 28 -1.32 4.92 15.79
N ALA A 29 -2.04 5.34 16.84
CA ALA A 29 -3.26 4.71 17.31
C ALA A 29 -4.46 4.89 16.35
N GLU A 30 -4.45 5.93 15.50
CA GLU A 30 -5.57 6.28 14.63
C GLU A 30 -5.25 6.12 13.13
N ARG A 31 -3.98 6.05 12.75
CA ARG A 31 -3.53 6.08 11.35
C ARG A 31 -2.76 4.84 10.95
N LEU A 32 -3.06 4.38 9.73
CA LEU A 32 -2.42 3.25 9.09
C LEU A 32 -1.64 3.67 7.84
N LEU A 33 -0.52 3.01 7.60
CA LEU A 33 0.14 2.97 6.30
C LEU A 33 -0.23 1.65 5.62
N ILE A 34 -0.87 1.74 4.46
CA ILE A 34 -1.28 0.57 3.66
C ILE A 34 -0.37 0.51 2.43
N VAL A 35 0.42 -0.56 2.33
CA VAL A 35 1.32 -0.82 1.20
C VAL A 35 0.70 -1.88 0.31
N ALA A 36 0.32 -1.51 -0.91
CA ALA A 36 -0.12 -2.47 -1.92
C ALA A 36 1.10 -3.12 -2.58
N THR A 37 1.21 -4.44 -2.46
CA THR A 37 2.31 -5.23 -3.03
C THR A 37 1.96 -5.74 -4.43
N ASP A 38 2.96 -6.27 -5.14
CA ASP A 38 2.82 -6.92 -6.44
C ASP A 38 2.32 -8.37 -6.35
N ARG A 39 2.09 -8.88 -5.14
CA ARG A 39 1.47 -10.20 -4.92
C ARG A 39 0.08 -10.24 -5.54
N LEU A 40 -0.24 -11.39 -6.14
CA LEU A 40 -1.53 -11.72 -6.71
C LEU A 40 -2.13 -12.91 -5.98
N SER A 41 -3.46 -12.94 -5.84
CA SER A 41 -4.15 -14.11 -5.28
C SER A 41 -5.34 -14.52 -6.14
N ALA A 42 -5.55 -15.81 -6.28
CA ALA A 42 -6.72 -16.42 -6.93
C ALA A 42 -7.10 -17.69 -6.16
N PHE A 43 -8.41 -18.01 -6.13
CA PHE A 43 -8.92 -19.20 -5.41
C PHE A 43 -8.42 -19.28 -3.95
N ASP A 44 -8.45 -18.15 -3.26
CA ASP A 44 -7.98 -17.98 -1.88
C ASP A 44 -6.49 -18.23 -1.60
N VAL A 45 -5.67 -18.47 -2.62
CA VAL A 45 -4.22 -18.71 -2.50
C VAL A 45 -3.44 -17.53 -3.09
N VAL A 46 -2.35 -17.13 -2.42
CA VAL A 46 -1.38 -16.18 -2.98
C VAL A 46 -0.50 -16.94 -3.97
N LEU A 47 -0.43 -16.46 -5.21
CA LEU A 47 0.31 -17.10 -6.29
C LEU A 47 1.82 -16.84 -6.13
N PRO A 48 2.68 -17.77 -6.58
CA PRO A 48 4.13 -17.63 -6.46
C PRO A 48 4.69 -16.52 -7.38
N ASP A 49 4.04 -16.26 -8.51
CA ASP A 49 4.47 -15.28 -9.51
C ASP A 49 3.76 -13.93 -9.29
N PRO A 50 4.48 -12.88 -8.88
CA PRO A 50 3.92 -11.54 -8.73
C PRO A 50 3.79 -10.82 -10.08
N ILE A 51 3.03 -9.73 -10.11
CA ILE A 51 2.91 -8.86 -11.29
C ILE A 51 3.64 -7.54 -10.98
N PRO A 52 4.84 -7.28 -11.55
CA PRO A 52 5.59 -6.05 -11.30
C PRO A 52 4.75 -4.78 -11.57
N GLY A 53 4.77 -3.84 -10.63
CA GLY A 53 4.06 -2.55 -10.73
C GLY A 53 2.55 -2.63 -10.52
N LYS A 54 2.00 -3.81 -10.22
CA LYS A 54 0.56 -3.95 -9.93
C LYS A 54 0.17 -3.19 -8.66
N GLY A 55 0.99 -3.26 -7.61
CA GLY A 55 0.73 -2.55 -6.35
C GLY A 55 0.60 -1.05 -6.57
N GLU A 56 1.54 -0.49 -7.33
CA GLU A 56 1.55 0.92 -7.72
C GLU A 56 0.29 1.29 -8.53
N LEU A 57 -0.01 0.56 -9.60
CA LEU A 57 -1.15 0.84 -10.46
C LEU A 57 -2.48 0.77 -9.70
N LEU A 58 -2.66 -0.22 -8.82
CA LEU A 58 -3.87 -0.35 -8.01
C LEU A 58 -4.00 0.76 -6.96
N THR A 59 -2.87 1.28 -6.46
CA THR A 59 -2.86 2.44 -5.55
C THR A 59 -3.29 3.70 -6.30
N GLN A 60 -2.75 3.94 -7.50
CA GLN A 60 -3.16 5.06 -8.35
C GLN A 60 -4.65 4.98 -8.71
N LEU A 61 -5.13 3.79 -9.09
CA LEU A 61 -6.54 3.56 -9.41
C LEU A 61 -7.46 3.82 -8.20
N SER A 62 -7.04 3.40 -7.00
CA SER A 62 -7.77 3.67 -5.76
C SER A 62 -7.84 5.18 -5.48
N ASN A 63 -6.72 5.89 -5.59
CA ASN A 63 -6.65 7.35 -5.40
C ASN A 63 -7.57 8.10 -6.39
N PHE A 64 -7.59 7.68 -7.65
CA PHE A 64 -8.53 8.22 -8.65
C PHE A 64 -9.98 8.07 -8.19
N TRP A 65 -10.39 6.87 -7.78
CA TRP A 65 -11.78 6.64 -7.35
C TRP A 65 -12.13 7.35 -6.05
N PHE A 66 -11.20 7.45 -5.10
CA PHE A 66 -11.41 8.23 -3.88
C PHE A 66 -11.65 9.72 -4.19
N ALA A 67 -10.90 10.29 -5.13
CA ALA A 67 -11.13 11.66 -5.58
C ALA A 67 -12.47 11.80 -6.34
N HIS A 68 -12.75 10.87 -7.26
CA HIS A 68 -13.96 10.91 -8.10
C HIS A 68 -15.25 10.77 -7.29
N THR A 69 -15.21 10.01 -6.20
CA THR A 69 -16.39 9.75 -5.35
C THR A 69 -16.43 10.59 -4.07
N ALA A 70 -15.48 11.53 -3.89
CA ALA A 70 -15.37 12.34 -2.67
C ALA A 70 -16.64 13.15 -2.33
N ALA A 71 -17.44 13.52 -3.34
CA ALA A 71 -18.70 14.23 -3.15
C ALA A 71 -19.86 13.33 -2.68
N LEU A 72 -19.72 12.01 -2.81
CA LEU A 72 -20.77 11.04 -2.43
C LEU A 72 -20.66 10.61 -0.97
N MET A 73 -19.43 10.38 -0.49
CA MET A 73 -19.18 9.98 0.90
C MET A 73 -17.72 10.24 1.30
N PRO A 74 -17.43 10.42 2.61
CA PRO A 74 -16.05 10.47 3.10
C PRO A 74 -15.33 9.13 2.89
N ASN A 75 -14.02 9.18 2.73
CA ASN A 75 -13.14 8.02 2.64
C ASN A 75 -12.01 8.12 3.68
N HIS A 76 -11.17 7.09 3.76
CA HIS A 76 -10.16 6.96 4.81
C HIS A 76 -8.82 7.66 4.51
N LEU A 77 -8.66 8.32 3.36
CA LEU A 77 -7.39 8.99 3.03
C LEU A 77 -7.16 10.16 4.00
N THR A 78 -5.95 10.23 4.54
CA THR A 78 -5.57 11.26 5.52
C THR A 78 -5.16 12.59 4.88
N GLY A 79 -4.87 12.59 3.57
CA GLY A 79 -4.28 13.73 2.85
C GLY A 79 -2.81 14.00 3.19
N VAL A 80 -2.20 13.21 4.08
CA VAL A 80 -0.78 13.32 4.44
C VAL A 80 0.08 12.68 3.34
N ALA A 81 1.14 13.37 2.94
CA ALA A 81 2.09 12.84 1.96
C ALA A 81 2.76 11.56 2.50
N VAL A 82 2.77 10.48 1.72
CA VAL A 82 3.40 9.21 2.13
C VAL A 82 4.88 9.42 2.48
N THR A 83 5.59 10.25 1.71
CA THR A 83 7.01 10.56 1.94
C THR A 83 7.30 11.16 3.31
N SER A 84 6.32 11.78 3.98
CA SER A 84 6.53 12.35 5.32
C SER A 84 6.36 11.34 6.46
N VAL A 85 5.92 10.11 6.17
CA VAL A 85 5.65 9.08 7.18
C VAL A 85 6.50 7.81 6.98
N LEU A 86 7.30 7.76 5.92
CA LEU A 86 8.22 6.65 5.68
C LEU A 86 9.46 6.75 6.60
N PRO A 87 10.03 5.60 7.01
CA PRO A 87 11.33 5.59 7.67
C PRO A 87 12.43 6.22 6.81
N THR A 88 13.44 6.79 7.46
CA THR A 88 14.57 7.43 6.78
C THR A 88 15.27 6.46 5.81
N GLY A 89 15.47 6.90 4.57
CA GLY A 89 16.18 6.12 3.54
C GLY A 89 15.28 5.16 2.75
N VAL A 90 13.99 5.08 3.05
CA VAL A 90 13.02 4.32 2.24
C VAL A 90 12.63 5.16 1.02
N ASP A 91 12.76 4.56 -0.17
CA ASP A 91 12.29 5.15 -1.42
C ASP A 91 10.77 4.99 -1.52
N ALA A 92 10.07 6.09 -1.78
CA ALA A 92 8.61 6.10 -1.89
C ALA A 92 8.10 5.54 -3.23
N THR A 93 9.00 5.20 -4.16
CA THR A 93 8.70 4.64 -5.48
C THR A 93 8.95 3.13 -5.58
N LEU A 94 9.23 2.47 -4.43
CA LEU A 94 9.49 1.03 -4.32
C LEU A 94 8.37 0.12 -4.81
#